data_AF-A0A6N7YCP8-F1
#
_entry.id   AF-A0A6N7YCP8-F1
#
_cell.length_a   1.000
_cell.length_b   1.000
_cell.length_c   1.000
_cell.angle_alpha   90.00
_cell.angle_beta   90.00
_cell.angle_gamma   90.00
#
_symmetry.space_group_name_H-M   'P 1'
#
loop_
_entity.id
_entity.type
_entity.pdbx_description
1 polymer ?
#
loop_
_entity_poly.entity_id
_entity_poly.type
_entity_poly.pdbx_seq_one_letter_code
_entity_poly.pdbx_strand_id
1 'polypeptide(L)'
;MKRITLTAALAALAIVPVGPVAAATAAGPTASSAATKKPAKKKATKKKATKKVTNFTVCRRGCPFSSIQKAVDAAPAGATVKIKPGTYTEGVDVKDTKDNLKIIGLGTKPEEVVLEGKGAKRPDGNPAQNGIFVDGADNVEMRNMTAQNFPANGFFVRNCDGYVMDRLIAGFNRAYGLYAFNCIGGRMTYSRATATATPPSTSGRPRSRRSPSRR
;
A
#
# COMPACT_ATOMS: atom_id res chain seq x y z
N MET A 1 -1.76 74.36 -47.87
CA MET A 1 -2.41 74.24 -46.55
C MET A 1 -3.84 73.74 -46.74
N LYS A 2 -4.15 72.48 -46.41
CA LYS A 2 -5.53 71.96 -46.30
C LYS A 2 -5.52 70.79 -45.31
N ARG A 3 -6.31 70.93 -44.25
CA ARG A 3 -6.47 70.01 -43.13
C ARG A 3 -7.34 68.83 -43.57
N ILE A 4 -6.97 67.61 -43.18
CA ILE A 4 -7.80 66.41 -43.34
C ILE A 4 -8.15 65.94 -41.92
N THR A 5 -9.42 66.07 -41.57
CA THR A 5 -10.04 65.45 -40.40
C THR A 5 -10.71 64.15 -40.85
N LEU A 6 -10.37 63.03 -40.22
CA LEU A 6 -11.05 61.74 -40.39
C LEU A 6 -11.58 61.29 -39.03
N THR A 7 -12.89 61.07 -39.01
CA THR A 7 -13.76 60.70 -37.91
C THR A 7 -13.59 59.24 -37.49
N ALA A 8 -13.85 58.99 -36.20
CA ALA A 8 -13.77 57.71 -35.52
C ALA A 8 -14.76 56.66 -36.06
N ALA A 9 -14.33 55.41 -36.15
CA ALA A 9 -15.17 54.25 -36.42
C ALA A 9 -15.71 53.65 -35.12
N LEU A 10 -17.03 53.52 -35.04
CA LEU A 10 -17.77 52.80 -34.00
C LEU A 10 -17.70 51.29 -34.26
N ALA A 11 -17.48 50.51 -33.20
CA ALA A 11 -17.50 49.05 -33.21
C ALA A 11 -18.94 48.51 -33.29
N ALA A 12 -19.17 47.51 -34.15
CA ALA A 12 -20.38 46.70 -34.16
C ALA A 12 -20.05 45.27 -33.67
N LEU A 13 -20.75 44.86 -32.61
CA LEU A 13 -20.70 43.55 -31.97
C LEU A 13 -21.37 42.50 -32.89
N ALA A 14 -20.67 41.43 -33.26
CA ALA A 14 -21.25 40.30 -33.97
C ALA A 14 -21.64 39.18 -32.99
N ILE A 15 -22.93 38.84 -33.00
CA ILE A 15 -23.54 37.71 -32.31
C ILE A 15 -23.21 36.43 -33.08
N VAL A 16 -22.65 35.41 -32.43
CA VAL A 16 -22.40 34.08 -33.02
C VAL A 16 -23.53 33.13 -32.58
N PRO A 17 -24.21 32.42 -33.49
CA PRO A 17 -25.27 31.49 -33.14
C PRO A 17 -24.72 30.18 -32.55
N VAL A 18 -25.42 29.66 -31.56
CA VAL A 18 -25.14 28.41 -30.85
C VAL A 18 -25.50 27.22 -31.75
N GLY A 19 -24.51 26.44 -32.17
CA GLY A 19 -24.69 25.16 -32.86
C GLY A 19 -25.06 24.02 -31.89
N PRO A 20 -25.58 22.88 -32.39
CA PRO A 20 -26.12 21.83 -31.56
C PRO A 20 -25.00 21.08 -30.80
N VAL A 21 -25.24 20.85 -29.51
CA VAL A 21 -24.38 20.03 -28.64
C VAL A 21 -24.48 18.57 -29.11
N ALA A 22 -23.45 18.10 -29.81
CA ALA A 22 -23.28 16.69 -30.10
C ALA A 22 -23.02 15.94 -28.78
N ALA A 23 -23.91 15.00 -28.44
CA ALA A 23 -23.71 14.07 -27.34
C ALA A 23 -22.50 13.17 -27.66
N ALA A 24 -21.36 13.47 -27.03
CA ALA A 24 -20.19 12.60 -27.07
C ALA A 24 -20.51 11.31 -26.30
N THR A 25 -20.80 10.24 -27.03
CA THR A 25 -20.77 8.88 -26.48
C THR A 25 -19.34 8.59 -26.04
N ALA A 26 -19.11 8.51 -24.72
CA ALA A 26 -17.87 8.04 -24.15
C ALA A 26 -17.72 6.54 -24.47
N ALA A 27 -17.13 6.22 -25.62
CA ALA A 27 -16.51 4.92 -25.84
C ALA A 27 -15.32 4.84 -24.87
N GLY A 28 -15.53 4.16 -23.73
CA GLY A 28 -14.45 3.84 -22.81
C GLY A 28 -13.34 3.09 -23.55
N PRO A 29 -12.07 3.23 -23.14
CA PRO A 29 -10.99 2.49 -23.77
C PRO A 29 -11.28 1.00 -23.60
N THR A 30 -11.47 0.30 -24.72
CA THR A 30 -11.48 -1.16 -24.76
C THR A 30 -10.14 -1.64 -24.25
N ALA A 31 -10.10 -2.12 -23.01
CA ALA A 31 -8.95 -2.80 -22.46
C ALA A 31 -8.72 -4.08 -23.27
N SER A 32 -7.80 -4.00 -24.25
CA SER A 32 -7.25 -5.17 -24.91
C SER A 32 -6.54 -6.00 -23.85
N SER A 33 -7.18 -7.09 -23.40
CA SER A 33 -6.57 -8.06 -22.51
C SER A 33 -5.61 -8.94 -23.32
N ALA A 34 -4.45 -8.39 -23.65
CA ALA A 34 -3.30 -9.21 -23.97
C ALA A 34 -2.78 -9.78 -22.65
N ALA A 35 -3.21 -11.01 -22.32
CA ALA A 35 -2.60 -11.80 -21.26
C ALA A 35 -1.15 -12.09 -21.64
N THR A 36 -0.23 -11.19 -21.31
CA THR A 36 1.20 -11.43 -21.44
C THR A 36 1.58 -12.52 -20.44
N LYS A 37 2.13 -13.64 -20.95
CA LYS A 37 2.63 -14.73 -20.11
C LYS A 37 3.63 -14.15 -19.10
N LYS A 38 3.46 -14.47 -17.81
CA LYS A 38 4.43 -14.16 -16.74
C LYS A 38 5.84 -14.51 -17.21
N PRO A 39 6.83 -13.59 -17.12
CA PRO A 39 8.22 -13.92 -17.40
C PRO A 39 8.64 -15.15 -16.58
N ALA A 40 9.21 -16.15 -17.25
CA ALA A 40 9.63 -17.37 -16.58
C ALA A 40 10.72 -17.03 -15.54
N LYS A 41 10.38 -17.09 -14.25
CA LYS A 41 11.35 -17.02 -13.15
C LYS A 41 12.34 -18.18 -13.37
N LYS A 42 13.65 -17.92 -13.36
CA LYS A 42 14.66 -18.99 -13.30
C LYS A 42 14.35 -19.80 -12.05
N LYS A 43 13.74 -20.97 -12.23
CA LYS A 43 13.26 -21.83 -11.17
C LYS A 43 14.51 -22.36 -10.45
N ALA A 44 14.90 -21.70 -9.36
CA ALA A 44 15.90 -22.25 -8.47
C ALA A 44 15.43 -23.67 -8.09
N THR A 45 16.30 -24.67 -8.29
CA THR A 45 16.02 -26.06 -7.98
C THR A 45 15.60 -26.15 -6.51
N LYS A 46 14.31 -26.37 -6.28
CA LYS A 46 13.72 -26.43 -4.93
C LYS A 46 14.23 -27.68 -4.23
N LYS A 47 15.34 -27.59 -3.51
CA LYS A 47 15.68 -28.57 -2.48
C LYS A 47 14.57 -28.48 -1.42
N LYS A 48 13.81 -29.56 -1.23
CA LYS A 48 12.75 -29.67 -0.21
C LYS A 48 13.41 -29.59 1.17
N ALA A 49 13.64 -28.37 1.64
CA ALA A 49 14.15 -28.12 2.97
C ALA A 49 13.01 -28.36 3.96
N THR A 50 13.15 -29.40 4.78
CA THR A 50 12.43 -29.53 6.05
C THR A 50 12.86 -28.38 6.97
N LYS A 51 12.31 -27.19 6.71
CA LYS A 51 12.73 -25.93 7.33
C LYS A 51 12.03 -25.78 8.68
N LYS A 52 12.82 -25.77 9.75
CA LYS A 52 12.41 -25.29 11.07
C LYS A 52 11.71 -23.93 10.89
N VAL A 53 10.46 -23.82 11.33
CA VAL A 53 9.71 -22.56 11.25
C VAL A 53 10.43 -21.52 12.11
N THR A 54 11.04 -20.53 11.45
CA THR A 54 11.74 -19.44 12.13
C THR A 54 10.80 -18.26 12.30
N ASN A 55 10.69 -17.77 13.55
CA ASN A 55 9.83 -16.64 13.89
C ASN A 55 10.69 -15.41 14.18
N PHE A 56 10.35 -14.29 13.55
CA PHE A 56 10.99 -12.99 13.74
C PHE A 56 9.97 -12.07 14.39
N THR A 57 10.26 -11.55 15.59
CA THR A 57 9.31 -10.69 16.31
C THR A 57 9.71 -9.23 16.17
N VAL A 58 8.75 -8.41 15.76
CA VAL A 58 8.89 -6.96 15.59
C VAL A 58 8.06 -6.25 16.64
N CYS A 59 8.65 -5.31 17.36
CA CYS A 59 7.93 -4.35 18.19
C CYS A 59 8.73 -3.07 18.38
N ARG A 60 8.03 -1.96 18.67
CA ARG A 60 8.66 -0.63 18.76
C ARG A 60 9.80 -0.56 19.78
N ARG A 61 9.75 -1.34 20.87
CA ARG A 61 10.76 -1.36 21.94
C ARG A 61 10.88 -2.76 22.54
N GLY A 62 12.09 -3.22 22.81
CA GLY A 62 12.35 -4.47 23.54
C GLY A 62 12.23 -5.77 22.72
N CYS A 63 12.01 -5.68 21.41
CA CYS A 63 12.11 -6.83 20.50
C CYS A 63 13.44 -6.81 19.74
N PRO A 64 13.88 -7.97 19.21
CA PRO A 64 15.07 -8.05 18.35
C PRO A 64 15.01 -7.13 17.14
N PHE A 65 13.81 -6.85 16.62
CA PHE A 65 13.58 -5.93 15.52
C PHE A 65 12.61 -4.83 15.91
N SER A 66 13.02 -3.59 15.66
CA SER A 66 12.18 -2.39 15.79
C SER A 66 11.55 -1.94 14.47
N SER A 67 11.97 -2.52 13.34
CA SER A 67 11.46 -2.27 11.99
C SER A 67 11.01 -3.58 11.35
N ILE A 68 9.91 -3.52 10.61
CA ILE A 68 9.35 -4.62 9.85
C ILE A 68 10.28 -4.97 8.69
N GLN A 69 10.79 -3.97 7.95
CA GLN A 69 11.73 -4.19 6.85
C GLN A 69 12.97 -4.97 7.32
N LYS A 70 13.59 -4.58 8.45
CA LYS A 70 14.76 -5.30 8.98
C LYS A 70 14.47 -6.77 9.31
N ALA A 71 13.27 -7.05 9.85
CA ALA A 71 12.87 -8.42 10.11
C ALA A 71 12.61 -9.21 8.82
N VAL A 72 11.99 -8.58 7.81
CA VAL A 72 11.79 -9.17 6.48
C VAL A 72 13.13 -9.46 5.80
N ASP A 73 14.10 -8.54 5.90
CA ASP A 73 15.44 -8.71 5.34
C ASP A 73 16.18 -9.89 5.97
N ALA A 74 16.13 -10.03 7.30
CA ALA A 74 16.74 -11.12 8.03
C ALA A 74 16.02 -12.48 7.87
N ALA A 75 14.72 -12.46 7.56
CA ALA A 75 13.90 -13.66 7.46
C ALA A 75 14.24 -14.50 6.21
N PRO A 76 14.60 -15.79 6.32
CA PRO A 76 14.72 -16.66 5.15
C PRO A 76 13.34 -16.98 4.54
N ALA A 77 13.30 -17.47 3.30
CA ALA A 77 12.09 -18.03 2.69
C ALA A 77 11.40 -19.05 3.63
N GLY A 78 10.07 -18.99 3.75
CA GLY A 78 9.26 -19.82 4.64
C GLY A 78 9.21 -19.39 6.12
N ALA A 79 9.90 -18.32 6.49
CA ALA A 79 9.85 -17.78 7.85
C ALA A 79 8.53 -17.04 8.14
N THR A 80 8.32 -16.72 9.42
CA THR A 80 7.19 -15.89 9.87
C THR A 80 7.69 -14.65 10.60
N VAL A 81 7.33 -13.48 10.09
CA VAL A 81 7.50 -12.18 10.75
C VAL A 81 6.22 -11.86 11.51
N LYS A 82 6.33 -11.75 12.83
CA LYS A 82 5.24 -11.45 13.76
C LYS A 82 5.38 -10.03 14.27
N ILE A 83 4.38 -9.18 14.01
CA ILE A 83 4.42 -7.76 14.31
C ILE A 83 3.47 -7.48 15.47
N LYS A 84 4.01 -7.02 16.61
CA LYS A 84 3.17 -6.63 17.76
C LYS A 84 2.39 -5.34 17.45
N PRO A 85 1.31 -5.05 18.19
CA PRO A 85 0.61 -3.77 18.12
C PRO A 85 1.55 -2.57 18.17
N GLY A 86 1.31 -1.60 17.29
CA GLY A 86 2.10 -0.39 17.14
C GLY A 86 1.90 0.26 15.78
N THR A 87 2.36 1.50 15.69
CA THR A 87 2.47 2.25 14.43
C THR A 87 3.93 2.26 13.98
N TYR A 88 4.15 1.90 12.72
CA TYR A 88 5.44 1.72 12.08
C TYR A 88 5.51 2.63 10.86
N THR A 89 6.35 3.67 10.91
CA THR A 89 6.54 4.61 9.81
C THR A 89 7.60 4.08 8.85
N GLU A 90 7.20 3.13 8.01
CA GLU A 90 8.05 2.47 7.03
C GLU A 90 7.20 1.88 5.90
N GLY A 91 7.83 1.63 4.75
CA GLY A 91 7.30 0.71 3.73
C GLY A 91 8.15 -0.55 3.70
N VAL A 92 7.53 -1.67 3.30
CA VAL A 92 8.15 -2.99 3.33
C VAL A 92 8.26 -3.54 1.91
N ASP A 93 9.49 -3.76 1.45
CA ASP A 93 9.80 -4.40 0.17
C ASP A 93 10.20 -5.87 0.40
N VAL A 94 9.45 -6.79 -0.20
CA VAL A 94 9.66 -8.24 -0.14
C VAL A 94 10.19 -8.71 -1.50
N LYS A 95 11.45 -9.16 -1.50
CA LYS A 95 12.17 -9.61 -2.70
C LYS A 95 11.78 -11.03 -3.11
N ASP A 96 12.01 -11.36 -4.37
CA ASP A 96 11.76 -12.65 -5.04
C ASP A 96 12.38 -13.90 -4.39
N THR A 97 13.34 -13.72 -3.48
CA THR A 97 13.98 -14.77 -2.68
C THR A 97 13.20 -15.16 -1.42
N LYS A 98 12.07 -14.50 -1.15
CA LYS A 98 11.30 -14.65 0.10
C LYS A 98 10.05 -15.51 -0.06
N ASP A 99 10.10 -16.54 -0.90
CA ASP A 99 8.97 -17.45 -1.12
C ASP A 99 8.42 -18.01 0.21
N ASN A 100 7.09 -18.11 0.32
CA ASN A 100 6.35 -18.61 1.49
C ASN A 100 6.56 -17.78 2.79
N LEU A 101 7.05 -16.54 2.68
CA LEU A 101 7.16 -15.64 3.83
C LEU A 101 5.78 -15.29 4.37
N LYS A 102 5.64 -15.32 5.69
CA LYS A 102 4.43 -14.88 6.40
C LYS A 102 4.70 -13.60 7.16
N ILE A 103 3.85 -12.60 7.02
CA ILE A 103 3.91 -11.31 7.71
C ILE A 103 2.58 -11.13 8.44
N ILE A 104 2.61 -11.27 9.76
CA ILE A 104 1.41 -11.43 10.59
C ILE A 104 1.37 -10.36 11.67
N GLY A 105 0.36 -9.51 11.66
CA GLY A 105 0.05 -8.63 12.78
C GLY A 105 -0.56 -9.42 13.94
N LEU A 106 -0.05 -9.18 15.15
CA LEU A 106 -0.45 -9.84 16.39
C LEU A 106 -1.49 -9.07 17.20
N GLY A 107 -2.03 -7.98 16.66
CA GLY A 107 -3.13 -7.25 17.29
C GLY A 107 -4.42 -8.07 17.32
N THR A 108 -5.33 -7.72 18.23
CA THR A 108 -6.68 -8.31 18.23
C THR A 108 -7.49 -7.88 17.01
N LYS A 109 -7.14 -6.71 16.45
CA LYS A 109 -7.71 -6.11 15.25
C LYS A 109 -6.60 -5.59 14.32
N PRO A 110 -6.82 -5.53 13.00
CA PRO A 110 -5.84 -5.02 12.05
C PRO A 110 -5.45 -3.55 12.28
N GLU A 111 -6.33 -2.73 12.88
CA GLU A 111 -6.07 -1.34 13.24
C GLU A 111 -5.01 -1.17 14.34
N GLU A 112 -4.67 -2.24 15.07
CA GLU A 112 -3.66 -2.18 16.14
C GLU A 112 -2.23 -2.32 15.60
N VAL A 113 -2.05 -2.81 14.38
CA VAL A 113 -0.75 -2.94 13.70
C VAL A 113 -0.80 -2.09 12.44
N VAL A 114 -0.21 -0.89 12.49
CA VAL A 114 -0.36 0.12 11.44
C VAL A 114 0.99 0.39 10.77
N LEU A 115 1.07 0.18 9.47
CA LEU A 115 2.10 0.74 8.60
C LEU A 115 1.64 2.12 8.15
N GLU A 116 2.42 3.14 8.50
CA GLU A 116 2.11 4.56 8.28
C GLU A 116 3.01 5.14 7.19
N GLY A 117 2.42 5.48 6.05
CA GLY A 117 3.12 6.03 4.89
C GLY A 117 3.51 7.49 5.02
N LYS A 118 2.86 8.28 5.89
CA LYS A 118 3.21 9.68 6.09
C LYS A 118 4.61 9.80 6.71
N GLY A 119 5.55 10.28 5.90
CA GLY A 119 6.96 10.41 6.30
C GLY A 119 7.76 9.10 6.23
N ALA A 120 7.16 8.01 5.76
CA ALA A 120 7.87 6.76 5.54
C ALA A 120 8.87 6.90 4.38
N LYS A 121 10.07 6.37 4.60
CA LYS A 121 11.15 6.34 3.61
C LYS A 121 11.60 4.91 3.37
N ARG A 122 12.05 4.64 2.16
CA ARG A 122 12.81 3.44 1.81
C ARG A 122 14.28 3.59 2.26
N PRO A 123 15.05 2.48 2.26
CA PRO A 123 16.49 2.51 2.54
C PRO A 123 17.30 3.46 1.65
N ASP A 124 16.83 3.75 0.43
CA ASP A 124 17.44 4.70 -0.51
C ASP A 124 17.13 6.18 -0.20
N GLY A 125 16.34 6.45 0.85
CA GLY A 125 15.94 7.79 1.27
C GLY A 125 14.71 8.35 0.57
N ASN A 126 14.21 7.70 -0.48
CA ASN A 126 13.01 8.11 -1.20
C ASN A 126 11.74 7.78 -0.40
N PRO A 127 10.63 8.51 -0.61
CA PRO A 127 9.36 8.17 0.03
C PRO A 127 8.93 6.73 -0.29
N ALA A 128 8.56 5.99 0.74
CA ALA A 128 7.98 4.67 0.58
C ALA A 128 6.65 4.77 -0.15
N GLN A 129 6.57 4.21 -1.36
CA GLN A 129 5.36 4.33 -2.18
C GLN A 129 4.27 3.35 -1.74
N ASN A 130 4.65 2.22 -1.13
CA ASN A 130 3.73 1.15 -0.76
C ASN A 130 3.89 0.77 0.71
N GLY A 131 2.82 0.28 1.33
CA GLY A 131 2.88 -0.30 2.67
C GLY A 131 3.64 -1.62 2.70
N ILE A 132 3.13 -2.62 1.98
CA ILE A 132 3.89 -3.84 1.67
C ILE A 132 3.88 -4.05 0.17
N PHE A 133 5.07 -4.13 -0.41
CA PHE A 133 5.29 -4.44 -1.81
C PHE A 133 6.04 -5.76 -1.95
N VAL A 134 5.41 -6.72 -2.63
CA VAL A 134 6.00 -8.03 -2.93
C VAL A 134 6.27 -8.10 -4.43
N ASP A 135 7.52 -8.34 -4.80
CA ASP A 135 7.92 -8.46 -6.20
C ASP A 135 8.60 -9.80 -6.45
N GLY A 136 7.91 -10.71 -7.13
CA GLY A 136 8.47 -11.97 -7.58
C GLY A 136 8.47 -13.13 -6.57
N ALA A 137 8.09 -12.90 -5.31
CA ALA A 137 8.04 -13.96 -4.29
C ALA A 137 6.70 -14.70 -4.32
N ASP A 138 6.77 -16.04 -4.27
CA ASP A 138 5.59 -16.91 -4.35
C ASP A 138 4.99 -17.17 -2.95
N ASN A 139 3.67 -17.33 -2.88
CA ASN A 139 2.92 -17.70 -1.67
C ASN A 139 3.20 -16.82 -0.44
N VAL A 140 3.47 -15.53 -0.63
CA VAL A 140 3.61 -14.59 0.49
C VAL A 140 2.25 -14.36 1.15
N GLU A 141 2.24 -14.40 2.47
CA GLU A 141 1.05 -14.26 3.30
C GLU A 141 1.15 -13.00 4.15
N MET A 142 0.18 -12.09 4.02
CA MET A 142 0.05 -10.87 4.80
C MET A 142 -1.27 -10.92 5.55
N ARG A 143 -1.23 -10.80 6.88
CA ARG A 143 -2.43 -10.87 7.71
C ARG A 143 -2.54 -9.82 8.82
N ASN A 144 -3.77 -9.41 9.09
CA ASN A 144 -4.18 -8.73 10.32
C ASN A 144 -3.39 -7.44 10.62
N MET A 145 -3.34 -6.54 9.65
CA MET A 145 -2.67 -5.25 9.80
C MET A 145 -3.28 -4.19 8.88
N THR A 146 -2.92 -2.95 9.13
CA THR A 146 -3.33 -1.78 8.36
C THR A 146 -2.14 -1.19 7.62
N ALA A 147 -2.32 -0.79 6.36
CA ALA A 147 -1.37 0.04 5.61
C ALA A 147 -2.08 1.31 5.15
N GLN A 148 -1.59 2.48 5.56
CA GLN A 148 -2.29 3.74 5.32
C GLN A 148 -1.40 4.91 4.92
N ASN A 149 -2.00 5.91 4.28
CA ASN A 149 -1.37 7.17 3.88
C ASN A 149 -0.16 6.99 2.94
N PHE A 150 -0.13 5.91 2.16
CA PHE A 150 0.94 5.70 1.19
C PHE A 150 0.72 6.51 -0.10
N PRO A 151 1.77 7.10 -0.69
CA PRO A 151 1.70 7.82 -1.97
C PRO A 151 1.23 6.97 -3.15
N ALA A 152 1.33 5.64 -3.06
CA ALA A 152 0.74 4.71 -4.02
C ALA A 152 -0.16 3.70 -3.29
N ASN A 153 0.33 2.50 -2.97
CA ASN A 153 -0.53 1.37 -2.62
C ASN A 153 -0.46 0.97 -1.13
N GLY A 154 -1.53 0.35 -0.61
CA GLY A 154 -1.48 -0.29 0.71
C GLY A 154 -0.70 -1.58 0.69
N PHE A 155 -1.27 -2.61 0.06
CA PHE A 155 -0.68 -3.93 -0.13
C PHE A 155 -0.62 -4.24 -1.62
N PHE A 156 0.58 -4.41 -2.16
CA PHE A 156 0.79 -4.66 -3.58
C PHE A 156 1.66 -5.90 -3.77
N VAL A 157 1.18 -6.85 -4.56
CA VAL A 157 1.92 -8.05 -4.94
C VAL A 157 2.00 -8.12 -6.45
N ARG A 158 3.18 -8.47 -6.99
CA ARG A 158 3.31 -8.74 -8.42
C ARG A 158 4.25 -9.88 -8.75
N ASN A 159 4.10 -10.41 -9.97
CA ASN A 159 4.99 -11.39 -10.58
C ASN A 159 5.10 -12.71 -9.79
N CYS A 160 3.99 -13.23 -9.25
CA CYS A 160 3.99 -14.28 -8.24
C CYS A 160 3.11 -15.50 -8.59
N ASP A 161 3.41 -16.66 -8.02
CA ASP A 161 2.48 -17.79 -7.97
C ASP A 161 1.94 -17.91 -6.54
N GLY A 162 0.68 -17.52 -6.37
CA GLY A 162 -0.02 -17.50 -5.09
C GLY A 162 0.37 -16.34 -4.17
N TYR A 163 -0.62 -15.88 -3.40
CA TYR A 163 -0.47 -14.91 -2.31
C TYR A 163 -1.67 -15.02 -1.37
N VAL A 164 -1.53 -14.54 -0.13
CA VAL A 164 -2.65 -14.44 0.82
C VAL A 164 -2.66 -13.02 1.39
N MET A 165 -3.80 -12.35 1.24
CA MET A 165 -4.12 -11.08 1.90
C MET A 165 -5.36 -11.32 2.77
N ASP A 166 -5.20 -11.45 4.08
CA ASP A 166 -6.29 -11.82 4.99
C ASP A 166 -6.43 -10.82 6.13
N ARG A 167 -7.65 -10.27 6.32
CA ARG A 167 -7.93 -9.28 7.37
C ARG A 167 -6.99 -8.07 7.30
N LEU A 168 -6.83 -7.51 6.11
CA LEU A 168 -6.03 -6.31 5.88
C LEU A 168 -6.92 -5.07 5.73
N ILE A 169 -6.42 -3.93 6.20
CA ILE A 169 -7.04 -2.63 5.95
C ILE A 169 -6.08 -1.75 5.16
N ALA A 170 -6.51 -1.29 4.00
CA ALA A 170 -5.79 -0.29 3.24
C ALA A 170 -6.50 1.06 3.36
N GLY A 171 -5.93 2.02 4.09
CA GLY A 171 -6.58 3.29 4.43
C GLY A 171 -5.94 4.51 3.79
N PHE A 172 -6.71 5.30 3.05
CA PHE A 172 -6.25 6.59 2.48
C PHE A 172 -4.92 6.49 1.69
N ASN A 173 -4.77 5.43 0.91
CA ASN A 173 -3.66 5.29 -0.04
C ASN A 173 -4.08 5.94 -1.37
N ARG A 174 -3.13 6.53 -2.11
CA ARG A 174 -3.45 7.37 -3.28
C ARG A 174 -3.65 6.60 -4.59
N ALA A 175 -3.28 5.32 -4.62
CA ALA A 175 -3.54 4.41 -5.74
C ALA A 175 -4.41 3.24 -5.25
N TYR A 176 -3.89 2.01 -5.24
CA TYR A 176 -4.69 0.84 -4.89
C TYR A 176 -4.60 0.49 -3.40
N GLY A 177 -5.71 0.02 -2.82
CA GLY A 177 -5.72 -0.48 -1.45
C GLY A 177 -5.03 -1.85 -1.33
N LEU A 178 -5.61 -2.84 -2.01
CA LEU A 178 -5.07 -4.19 -2.17
C LEU A 178 -4.97 -4.46 -3.66
N TYR A 179 -3.80 -4.86 -4.15
CA TYR A 179 -3.59 -5.09 -5.57
C TYR A 179 -2.65 -6.26 -5.83
N ALA A 180 -3.03 -7.09 -6.80
CA ALA A 180 -2.21 -8.19 -7.29
C ALA A 180 -2.11 -8.07 -8.82
N PHE A 181 -0.88 -8.06 -9.35
CA PHE A 181 -0.63 -7.91 -10.79
C PHE A 181 0.29 -9.00 -11.32
N ASN A 182 -0.06 -9.59 -12.46
CA ASN A 182 0.74 -10.66 -13.07
C ASN A 182 1.03 -11.80 -12.06
N CYS A 183 0.00 -12.22 -11.32
CA CYS A 183 0.07 -13.34 -10.40
C CYS A 183 -0.89 -14.45 -10.81
N ILE A 184 -0.49 -15.70 -10.55
CA ILE A 184 -1.33 -16.87 -10.75
C ILE A 184 -1.90 -17.32 -9.40
N GLY A 185 -3.23 -17.37 -9.30
CA GLY A 185 -3.93 -17.73 -8.06
C GLY A 185 -3.83 -16.67 -6.97
N GLY A 186 -3.96 -17.10 -5.71
CA GLY A 186 -3.98 -16.24 -4.53
C GLY A 186 -5.37 -15.97 -3.98
N ARG A 187 -5.44 -15.33 -2.80
CA ARG A 187 -6.69 -15.04 -2.12
C ARG A 187 -6.63 -13.73 -1.34
N MET A 188 -7.67 -12.91 -1.51
CA MET A 188 -7.95 -11.75 -0.68
C MET A 188 -9.23 -12.02 0.12
N THR A 189 -9.14 -12.13 1.45
CA THR A 189 -10.27 -12.44 2.33
C THR A 189 -10.38 -11.45 3.47
N TYR A 190 -11.62 -11.09 3.84
CA TYR A 190 -11.93 -10.23 4.99
C TYR A 190 -11.14 -8.92 5.02
N SER A 191 -10.70 -8.46 3.85
CA SER A 191 -9.85 -7.29 3.70
C SER A 191 -10.65 -6.16 3.07
N ARG A 192 -10.38 -4.92 3.47
CA ARG A 192 -11.09 -3.75 2.95
C ARG A 192 -10.13 -2.62 2.59
N ALA A 193 -10.49 -1.87 1.57
CA ALA A 193 -9.91 -0.57 1.27
C ALA A 193 -10.89 0.52 1.73
N THR A 194 -10.37 1.63 2.25
CA THR A 194 -11.18 2.77 2.70
C THR A 194 -10.50 4.08 2.35
N ALA A 195 -11.31 5.11 2.07
CA ALA A 195 -10.85 6.49 1.85
C ALA A 195 -10.51 7.22 3.16
N THR A 196 -10.44 6.52 4.29
CA THR A 196 -10.06 7.08 5.59
C THR A 196 -8.85 6.34 6.15
N ALA A 197 -7.97 7.07 6.84
CA ALA A 197 -6.89 6.47 7.60
C ALA A 197 -7.39 6.15 9.02
N THR A 198 -6.82 5.10 9.64
CA THR A 198 -7.03 4.86 11.07
C THR A 198 -6.36 6.01 11.83
N PRO A 199 -7.05 6.65 12.79
CA PRO A 199 -6.44 7.70 13.58
C PRO A 199 -5.24 7.11 14.36
N PRO A 200 -4.16 7.89 14.57
CA PRO A 200 -3.03 7.42 15.35
C PRO A 200 -3.50 6.96 16.73
N SER A 201 -3.08 5.76 17.14
CA SER A 201 -3.42 5.20 18.45
C SER A 201 -2.96 6.16 19.55
N THR A 202 -3.92 6.77 20.26
CA THR A 202 -3.67 7.62 21.43
C THR A 202 -3.37 6.81 22.69
N SER A 203 -2.93 5.55 22.55
CA SER A 203 -2.68 4.61 23.66
C SER A 203 -1.51 4.99 24.59
N GLY A 204 -1.18 6.27 24.68
CA GLY A 204 -0.27 6.89 25.65
C GLY A 204 -0.97 7.79 26.67
N ARG A 205 -2.30 7.79 26.79
CA ARG A 205 -2.94 8.51 27.91
C ARG A 205 -2.61 7.73 29.19
N PRO A 206 -1.86 8.33 30.16
CA PRO A 206 -1.60 7.64 31.42
C PRO A 206 -2.94 7.29 32.04
N ARG A 207 -3.11 6.04 32.51
CA ARG A 207 -4.24 5.67 33.36
C ARG A 207 -4.38 6.76 34.41
N SER A 208 -5.53 7.42 34.45
CA SER A 208 -5.80 8.48 35.42
C SER A 208 -5.40 7.96 36.80
N ARG A 209 -4.41 8.59 37.44
CA ARG A 209 -4.15 8.37 38.86
C ARG A 209 -5.48 8.60 39.57
N ARG A 210 -6.09 7.55 40.09
CA ARG A 210 -7.14 7.71 41.11
C ARG A 210 -6.49 8.51 42.24
N SER A 211 -6.95 9.74 42.46
CA SER A 211 -6.62 10.47 43.68
C SER A 211 -6.98 9.59 44.88
N PRO A 212 -6.10 9.40 45.87
CA PRO A 212 -6.51 8.78 47.11
C PRO A 212 -7.49 9.74 47.79
N SER A 213 -8.68 9.25 48.10
CA SER A 213 -9.62 9.94 48.97
C SER A 213 -8.94 10.21 50.30
N ARG A 214 -8.70 11.48 50.63
CA ARG A 214 -8.35 11.88 52.00
C ARG A 214 -9.58 11.59 52.88
N ARG A 215 -9.39 10.72 53.87
CA ARG A 215 -10.12 10.76 55.14
C ARG A 215 -9.41 11.74 56.06
#